data_AF-A0A927SF15-F1
#
_entry.id   AF-A0A927SF15-F1
#
_cell.length_a   1.000
_cell.length_b   1.000
_cell.length_c   1.000
_cell.angle_alpha   90.00
_cell.angle_beta   90.00
_cell.angle_gamma   90.00
#
_symmetry.space_group_name_H-M   'P 1'
#
loop_
_entity.id
_entity.type
_entity.pdbx_description
1 polymer ?
#
loop_
_entity_poly.entity_id
_entity_poly.type
_entity_poly.pdbx_seq_one_letter_code
_entity_poly.pdbx_strand_id
1 'polypeptide(L)'
;MMTFVLWLLAILTVFLCVIPMIRCLFKRISCAVKLHRICRRLGFTLQGTHAFWFLGSRSGKGCDCVIATPAHLFSIKLFGVMHRRRVLIFRESGEYFFRRFTSMLLFLLDAFDCSFRRLPDYDFSRGASLATGRIRYDILLLNPIPMEIRFQHRNGQEIITSPGDDLFGMELASLSHLMRSLENAARESA
;
A
#
# COMPACT_ATOMS: atom_id res chain seq x y z
N MET A 1 -27.76 22.40 29.80
CA MET A 1 -27.14 21.10 30.11
C MET A 1 -27.13 20.16 28.91
N MET A 2 -28.27 19.94 28.23
CA MET A 2 -28.38 19.06 27.06
C MET A 2 -27.46 19.46 25.88
N THR A 3 -27.30 20.76 25.61
CA THR A 3 -26.41 21.28 24.57
C THR A 3 -24.92 21.01 24.84
N PHE A 4 -24.48 21.14 26.09
CA PHE A 4 -23.10 20.85 26.49
C PHE A 4 -22.74 19.37 26.32
N VAL A 5 -23.65 18.46 26.69
CA VAL A 5 -23.47 17.01 26.51
C VAL A 5 -23.38 16.66 25.01
N LEU A 6 -24.22 17.28 24.16
CA LEU A 6 -24.16 17.07 22.71
C LEU A 6 -22.83 17.52 22.10
N TRP A 7 -22.29 18.67 22.50
CA TRP A 7 -20.97 19.14 22.05
C TRP A 7 -19.84 18.18 22.45
N LEU A 8 -19.89 17.67 23.68
CA LEU A 8 -18.87 16.76 24.21
C LEU A 8 -18.90 15.41 23.46
N LEU A 9 -20.10 14.88 23.17
CA LEU A 9 -20.27 13.68 22.34
C LEU A 9 -19.83 13.89 20.89
N ALA A 10 -20.07 15.07 20.31
CA ALA A 10 -19.62 15.40 18.97
C ALA A 10 -18.09 15.45 18.89
N ILE A 11 -17.43 16.11 19.84
CA ILE A 11 -15.97 16.17 19.93
C ILE A 11 -15.37 14.76 20.08
N LEU A 12 -15.93 13.95 20.98
CA LEU A 12 -15.50 12.58 21.19
C LEU A 12 -15.61 11.75 19.91
N THR A 13 -16.73 11.88 19.18
CA THR A 13 -16.97 11.16 17.92
C THR A 13 -15.95 11.55 16.85
N VAL A 14 -15.67 12.85 16.70
CA VAL A 14 -14.64 13.34 15.77
C VAL A 14 -13.27 12.77 16.14
N PHE A 15 -12.89 12.78 17.41
CA PHE A 15 -11.62 12.20 17.87
C PHE A 15 -11.52 10.70 17.53
N LEU A 16 -12.57 9.93 17.79
CA LEU A 16 -12.62 8.50 17.47
C LEU A 16 -12.48 8.23 15.96
N CYS A 17 -13.07 9.08 15.11
CA CYS A 17 -12.93 8.99 13.66
C CYS A 17 -11.53 9.36 13.15
N VAL A 18 -10.82 10.28 13.85
CA VAL A 18 -9.50 10.78 13.43
C VAL A 18 -8.35 9.84 13.82
N ILE A 19 -8.46 9.12 14.95
CA ILE A 19 -7.45 8.15 15.42
C ILE A 19 -6.97 7.17 14.32
N PRO A 20 -7.84 6.48 13.55
CA PRO A 20 -7.36 5.55 12.52
C PRO A 20 -6.58 6.26 11.40
N MET A 21 -6.96 7.50 11.04
CA MET A 21 -6.25 8.30 10.04
C MET A 21 -4.85 8.68 10.54
N ILE A 22 -4.75 9.14 11.79
CA ILE A 22 -3.46 9.47 12.43
C ILE A 22 -2.55 8.25 12.48
N ARG A 23 -3.07 7.07 12.86
CA ARG A 23 -2.27 5.83 12.89
C ARG A 23 -1.78 5.42 11.50
N CYS A 24 -2.61 5.58 10.48
CA CYS A 24 -2.22 5.33 9.09
C CYS A 24 -1.09 6.29 8.65
N LEU A 25 -1.22 7.57 8.99
CA LEU A 25 -0.21 8.59 8.71
C LEU A 25 1.14 8.25 9.36
N PHE A 26 1.17 7.93 10.65
CA PHE A 26 2.39 7.54 11.33
C PHE A 26 3.06 6.30 10.71
N LYS A 27 2.28 5.32 10.27
CA LYS A 27 2.83 4.14 9.56
C LYS A 27 3.43 4.49 8.20
N ARG A 28 2.84 5.44 7.48
CA ARG A 28 3.39 5.94 6.20
C ARG A 28 4.67 6.74 6.41
N ILE A 29 4.70 7.60 7.42
CA ILE A 29 5.93 8.33 7.81
C ILE A 29 7.03 7.35 8.22
N SER A 30 6.72 6.36 9.07
CA SER A 30 7.68 5.34 9.49
C SER A 30 8.24 4.56 8.30
N CYS A 31 7.40 4.21 7.32
CA CYS A 31 7.82 3.57 6.08
C CYS A 31 8.79 4.45 5.28
N ALA A 32 8.46 5.73 5.09
CA ALA A 32 9.32 6.66 4.38
C ALA A 32 10.70 6.81 5.05
N VAL A 33 10.71 6.94 6.39
CA VAL A 33 11.95 7.02 7.18
C VAL A 33 12.78 5.76 7.02
N LYS A 34 12.17 4.57 7.10
CA LYS A 34 12.87 3.29 6.92
C LYS A 34 13.45 3.15 5.51
N LEU A 35 12.68 3.53 4.48
CA LEU A 35 13.12 3.49 3.10
C LEU A 35 14.32 4.42 2.87
N HIS A 36 14.24 5.66 3.38
CA HIS A 36 15.36 6.60 3.33
C HIS A 36 16.61 6.07 4.03
N ARG A 37 16.48 5.47 5.22
CA ARG A 37 17.63 4.92 5.96
C ARG A 37 18.32 3.81 5.18
N ILE A 38 17.56 2.90 4.57
CA ILE A 38 18.12 1.78 3.79
C ILE A 38 18.77 2.28 2.52
N CYS A 39 18.11 3.18 1.78
CA CYS A 39 18.68 3.74 0.57
C CYS A 39 20.00 4.47 0.86
N ARG A 40 20.06 5.27 1.94
CA ARG A 40 21.31 5.91 2.37
C ARG A 40 22.39 4.90 2.76
N ARG A 41 22.02 3.85 3.50
CA ARG A 41 22.96 2.80 3.92
C ARG A 41 23.55 2.03 2.73
N LEU A 42 22.75 1.78 1.69
CA LEU A 42 23.14 1.02 0.51
C LEU A 42 23.65 1.90 -0.65
N GLY A 43 23.70 3.22 -0.50
CA GLY A 43 24.12 4.14 -1.56
C GLY A 43 23.12 4.27 -2.71
N PHE A 44 21.85 3.93 -2.50
CA PHE A 44 20.81 4.02 -3.53
C PHE A 44 20.16 5.41 -3.59
N THR A 45 19.69 5.77 -4.78
CA THR A 45 19.01 7.05 -5.00
C THR A 45 17.51 6.87 -4.87
N LEU A 46 16.90 7.48 -3.85
CA LEU A 46 15.45 7.54 -3.65
C LEU A 46 14.92 8.89 -4.11
N GLN A 47 14.04 8.89 -5.11
CA GLN A 47 13.39 10.09 -5.65
C GLN A 47 11.87 10.01 -5.47
N GLY A 48 11.29 10.98 -4.77
CA GLY A 48 9.83 11.16 -4.72
C GLY A 48 9.33 11.85 -5.98
N THR A 49 8.20 11.41 -6.53
CA THR A 49 7.64 12.03 -7.76
C THR A 49 6.85 13.30 -7.49
N HIS A 50 6.46 13.54 -6.25
CA HIS A 50 5.71 14.71 -5.81
C HIS A 50 6.00 15.04 -4.34
N ALA A 51 5.59 16.23 -3.90
CA ALA A 51 5.67 16.61 -2.50
C ALA A 51 4.85 15.66 -1.62
N PHE A 52 5.41 15.25 -0.47
CA PHE A 52 4.79 14.27 0.43
C PHE A 52 4.43 12.93 -0.21
N TRP A 53 5.25 12.44 -1.14
CA TRP A 53 5.06 11.17 -1.84
C TRP A 53 4.66 9.99 -0.94
N PHE A 54 5.14 9.95 0.31
CA PHE A 54 4.82 8.90 1.27
C PHE A 54 3.34 8.83 1.68
N LEU A 55 2.55 9.89 1.47
CA LEU A 55 1.11 9.89 1.68
C LEU A 55 0.36 9.14 0.58
N GLY A 56 1.02 8.90 -0.56
CA GLY A 56 0.44 8.30 -1.76
C GLY A 56 -0.57 9.24 -2.42
N SER A 57 -0.54 9.31 -3.75
CA SER A 57 -1.59 10.06 -4.44
C SER A 57 -2.88 9.20 -4.48
N ARG A 58 -3.94 9.60 -3.78
CA ARG A 58 -5.24 8.86 -3.78
C ARG A 58 -5.87 8.72 -5.18
N SER A 59 -5.59 9.65 -6.08
CA SER A 59 -6.19 9.70 -7.43
C SER A 59 -5.17 9.77 -8.57
N GLY A 60 -3.87 9.83 -8.24
CA GLY A 60 -2.83 9.92 -9.26
C GLY A 60 -2.48 8.54 -9.81
N LYS A 61 -2.45 8.44 -11.14
CA LYS A 61 -2.04 7.22 -11.87
C LYS A 61 -0.53 6.97 -11.76
N GLY A 62 0.28 8.02 -11.67
CA GLY A 62 1.75 7.90 -11.64
C GLY A 62 2.28 7.20 -10.38
N CYS A 63 3.48 6.62 -10.45
CA CYS A 63 4.18 6.11 -9.25
C CYS A 63 4.42 7.23 -8.21
N ASP A 64 4.53 6.85 -6.93
CA ASP A 64 4.72 7.81 -5.84
C ASP A 64 6.22 8.06 -5.57
N CYS A 65 7.05 7.03 -5.67
CA CYS A 65 8.50 7.16 -5.60
C CYS A 65 9.23 6.15 -6.48
N VAL A 66 10.50 6.43 -6.74
CA VAL A 66 11.40 5.59 -7.53
C VAL A 66 12.70 5.41 -6.75
N ILE A 67 13.20 4.18 -6.72
CA ILE A 67 14.51 3.85 -6.16
C ILE A 67 15.39 3.34 -7.30
N ALA A 68 16.48 4.05 -7.56
CA ALA A 68 17.47 3.65 -8.55
C ALA A 68 18.68 3.01 -7.85
N THR A 69 19.04 1.82 -8.30
CA THR A 69 20.29 1.13 -8.00
C THR A 69 21.16 1.09 -9.27
N PRO A 70 22.41 0.56 -9.24
CA PRO A 70 23.23 0.46 -10.44
C PRO A 70 22.57 -0.37 -11.55
N ALA A 71 22.00 -1.53 -11.20
CA ALA A 71 21.41 -2.47 -12.15
C ALA A 71 19.87 -2.44 -12.20
N HIS A 72 19.20 -1.91 -11.19
CA HIS A 72 17.75 -2.03 -11.02
C HIS A 72 17.05 -0.68 -10.80
N LEU A 73 15.80 -0.58 -11.24
CA LEU A 73 14.92 0.56 -11.00
C LEU A 73 13.60 0.08 -10.40
N PHE A 74 13.35 0.44 -9.14
CA PHE A 74 12.12 0.10 -8.43
C PHE A 74 11.15 1.29 -8.48
N SER A 75 10.09 1.16 -9.27
CA SER A 75 9.02 2.15 -9.39
C SER A 75 7.89 1.77 -8.45
N ILE A 76 7.66 2.57 -7.41
CA ILE A 76 6.80 2.18 -6.29
C ILE A 76 5.53 3.03 -6.27
N LYS A 77 4.38 2.35 -6.19
CA LYS A 77 3.07 2.93 -5.92
C LYS A 77 2.58 2.53 -4.52
N LEU A 78 2.23 3.50 -3.70
CA LEU A 78 1.78 3.29 -2.33
C LEU A 78 0.27 3.05 -2.27
N PHE A 79 -0.11 1.82 -1.99
CA PHE A 79 -1.49 1.45 -1.80
C PHE A 79 -1.85 1.43 -0.30
N GLY A 80 -2.84 2.24 0.07
CA GLY A 80 -3.22 2.47 1.47
C GLY A 80 -4.48 1.75 1.87
N VAL A 81 -4.38 0.88 2.88
CA VAL A 81 -5.55 0.28 3.53
C VAL A 81 -5.84 1.01 4.84
N MET A 82 -6.94 1.76 4.92
CA MET A 82 -7.24 2.57 6.12
C MET A 82 -7.48 1.74 7.39
N HIS A 83 -7.88 0.47 7.27
CA HIS A 83 -8.20 -0.39 8.41
C HIS A 83 -7.55 -1.76 8.29
N ARG A 84 -6.71 -2.10 9.28
CA ARG A 84 -5.95 -3.36 9.31
C ARG A 84 -6.82 -4.61 9.40
N ARG A 85 -8.04 -4.54 9.95
CA ARG A 85 -8.96 -5.69 10.12
C ARG A 85 -9.78 -6.03 8.86
N ARG A 86 -9.36 -5.53 7.70
CA ARG A 86 -10.04 -5.79 6.42
C ARG A 86 -9.21 -6.75 5.59
N VAL A 87 -9.89 -7.61 4.86
CA VAL A 87 -9.28 -8.40 3.79
C VAL A 87 -9.39 -7.59 2.51
N LEU A 88 -8.27 -7.42 1.82
CA LEU A 88 -8.23 -6.78 0.52
C LEU A 88 -8.36 -7.87 -0.55
N ILE A 89 -9.35 -7.76 -1.41
CA ILE A 89 -9.60 -8.74 -2.47
C ILE A 89 -9.45 -8.03 -3.81
N PHE A 90 -8.53 -8.51 -4.63
CA PHE A 90 -8.37 -8.11 -6.02
C PHE A 90 -9.11 -9.11 -6.91
N ARG A 91 -9.82 -8.62 -7.91
CA ARG A 91 -10.55 -9.46 -8.89
C ARG A 91 -9.81 -9.44 -10.20
N GLU A 92 -9.87 -10.56 -10.93
CA GLU A 92 -9.30 -10.68 -12.27
C GLU A 92 -9.78 -9.59 -13.26
N SER A 93 -10.96 -8.99 -13.03
CA SER A 93 -11.48 -7.85 -13.79
C SER A 93 -10.71 -6.53 -13.60
N GLY A 94 -9.71 -6.47 -12.71
CA GLY A 94 -8.99 -5.25 -12.35
C GLY A 94 -9.72 -4.40 -11.31
N GLU A 95 -10.73 -4.97 -10.64
CA GLU A 95 -11.42 -4.34 -9.51
C GLU A 95 -10.84 -4.82 -8.19
N TYR A 96 -11.02 -4.03 -7.14
CA TYR A 96 -10.72 -4.43 -5.77
C TYR A 96 -11.83 -4.00 -4.82
N PHE A 97 -11.98 -4.75 -3.74
CA PHE A 97 -12.88 -4.39 -2.66
C PHE A 97 -12.29 -4.81 -1.31
N PHE A 98 -12.90 -4.30 -0.25
CA PHE A 98 -12.55 -4.68 1.11
C PHE A 98 -13.67 -5.53 1.71
N ARG A 99 -13.34 -6.72 2.18
CA ARG A 99 -14.23 -7.52 3.00
C ARG A 99 -14.04 -7.14 4.47
N ARG A 100 -15.14 -6.74 5.11
CA ARG A 100 -15.18 -6.45 6.55
C ARG A 100 -15.79 -7.62 7.27
N PHE A 101 -15.20 -7.97 8.40
CA PHE A 101 -15.80 -8.89 9.35
C PHE A 101 -16.35 -8.10 10.52
N THR A 102 -17.64 -8.26 10.79
CA THR A 102 -18.26 -7.78 12.02
C THR A 102 -18.46 -8.96 12.94
N SER A 103 -17.96 -8.85 14.18
CA SER A 103 -18.34 -9.77 15.24
C SER A 103 -19.45 -9.10 16.03
N MET A 104 -20.69 -9.56 15.82
CA MET A 104 -21.72 -9.47 16.86
C MET A 104 -21.37 -10.55 17.87
N LEU A 105 -21.34 -10.19 19.16
CA LEU A 105 -21.14 -11.06 20.33
C LEU A 105 -20.98 -12.56 20.01
N LEU A 106 -19.75 -13.07 20.12
CA LEU A 106 -19.43 -14.50 20.23
C LEU A 106 -19.95 -15.39 19.08
N PHE A 107 -19.08 -15.68 18.10
CA PHE A 107 -19.12 -16.80 17.14
C PHE A 107 -19.75 -16.64 15.74
N LEU A 108 -20.38 -15.51 15.40
CA LEU A 108 -20.75 -15.24 13.99
C LEU A 108 -19.89 -14.11 13.42
N LEU A 109 -18.96 -14.48 12.52
CA LEU A 109 -18.19 -13.56 11.69
C LEU A 109 -18.97 -13.34 10.39
N ASP A 110 -19.90 -12.38 10.39
CA ASP A 110 -20.52 -11.98 9.13
C ASP A 110 -19.53 -11.17 8.30
N ALA A 111 -19.38 -11.60 7.05
CA ALA A 111 -18.53 -10.96 6.07
C ALA A 111 -19.38 -10.12 5.12
N PHE A 112 -19.09 -8.82 5.06
CA PHE A 112 -19.74 -7.93 4.11
C PHE A 112 -18.71 -7.28 3.20
N ASP A 113 -18.98 -7.37 1.90
CA ASP A 113 -18.16 -6.80 0.84
C ASP A 113 -18.47 -5.31 0.70
N CYS A 114 -17.44 -4.48 0.84
CA CYS A 114 -17.58 -3.04 0.62
C CYS A 114 -17.73 -2.73 -0.88
N SER A 115 -18.11 -1.48 -1.18
CA SER A 115 -18.15 -0.93 -2.55
C SER A 115 -16.95 -1.35 -3.39
N PHE A 116 -17.22 -1.92 -4.55
CA PHE A 116 -16.22 -2.25 -5.58
C PHE A 116 -15.56 -0.97 -6.09
N ARG A 117 -14.25 -1.03 -6.30
CA ARG A 117 -13.46 0.07 -6.87
C ARG A 117 -12.58 -0.49 -7.95
N ARG A 118 -12.53 0.19 -9.09
CA ARG A 118 -11.57 -0.16 -10.15
C ARG A 118 -10.17 0.24 -9.72
N LEU A 119 -9.20 -0.66 -9.90
CA LEU A 119 -7.80 -0.30 -9.76
C LEU A 119 -7.44 0.68 -10.90
N PRO A 120 -6.84 1.83 -10.60
CA PRO A 120 -6.35 2.70 -11.66
C PRO A 120 -5.28 1.98 -12.48
N ASP A 121 -5.27 2.20 -13.80
CA ASP A 121 -4.14 1.82 -14.64
C ASP A 121 -2.94 2.67 -14.22
N TYR A 122 -2.09 2.11 -13.37
CA TYR A 122 -0.95 2.83 -12.82
C TYR A 122 0.11 3.02 -13.88
N ASP A 123 0.62 4.26 -13.96
CA ASP A 123 1.66 4.64 -14.88
C ASP A 123 3.00 4.70 -14.12
N PHE A 124 3.78 3.64 -14.28
CA PHE A 124 5.13 3.55 -13.71
C PHE A 124 6.20 4.13 -14.65
N SER A 125 5.82 4.71 -15.80
CA SER A 125 6.78 5.32 -16.75
C SER A 125 7.55 6.52 -16.18
N ARG A 126 7.06 7.12 -15.10
CA ARG A 126 7.80 8.15 -14.36
C ARG A 126 9.10 7.57 -13.81
N GLY A 127 10.22 8.04 -14.37
CA GLY A 127 11.56 7.49 -14.10
C GLY A 127 12.13 6.66 -15.25
N ALA A 128 11.45 6.55 -16.40
CA ALA A 128 11.96 5.85 -17.57
C ALA A 128 13.33 6.35 -18.06
N SER A 129 13.65 7.64 -17.87
CA SER A 129 14.99 8.17 -18.15
C SER A 129 16.08 7.56 -17.26
N LEU A 130 15.72 7.17 -16.03
CA LEU A 130 16.58 6.44 -15.11
C LEU A 130 16.56 4.92 -15.39
N ALA A 131 15.67 4.42 -16.25
CA ALA A 131 15.58 3.00 -16.56
C ALA A 131 16.58 2.56 -17.65
N THR A 132 17.22 3.49 -18.36
CA THR A 132 18.16 3.16 -19.43
C THR A 132 19.31 2.30 -18.90
N GLY A 133 19.36 1.04 -19.35
CA GLY A 133 20.36 0.05 -18.90
C GLY A 133 20.06 -0.61 -17.55
N ARG A 134 18.87 -0.41 -16.96
CA ARG A 134 18.45 -0.99 -15.68
C ARG A 134 17.23 -1.89 -15.85
N ILE A 135 17.18 -2.99 -15.09
CA ILE A 135 15.99 -3.85 -15.00
C ILE A 135 14.96 -3.14 -14.13
N ARG A 136 13.71 -3.08 -14.60
CA ARG A 136 12.65 -2.34 -13.94
C ARG A 136 11.70 -3.26 -13.18
N TYR A 137 11.35 -2.85 -11.97
CA TYR A 137 10.34 -3.49 -11.13
C TYR A 137 9.23 -2.49 -10.80
N ASP A 138 8.02 -2.80 -11.21
CA ASP A 138 6.83 -2.03 -10.90
C ASP A 138 6.18 -2.63 -9.65
N ILE A 139 6.16 -1.87 -8.55
CA ILE A 139 5.82 -2.37 -7.21
C ILE A 139 4.58 -1.67 -6.67
N LEU A 140 3.59 -2.47 -6.27
CA LEU A 140 2.45 -2.01 -5.49
C LEU A 140 2.74 -2.24 -3.99
N LEU A 141 3.22 -1.20 -3.31
CA LEU A 141 3.59 -1.26 -1.91
C LEU A 141 2.37 -1.06 -1.00
N LEU A 142 1.94 -2.13 -0.36
CA LEU A 142 0.85 -2.12 0.62
C LEU A 142 1.35 -1.55 1.96
N ASN A 143 0.95 -0.32 2.28
CA ASN A 143 1.22 0.27 3.58
C ASN A 143 0.13 1.26 4.04
N PRO A 144 -0.54 0.99 5.18
CA PRO A 144 -0.37 -0.18 6.04
C PRO A 144 -0.93 -1.46 5.40
N ILE A 145 -0.34 -2.60 5.78
CA ILE A 145 -0.71 -3.92 5.27
C ILE A 145 -2.11 -4.31 5.84
N PRO A 146 -3.04 -4.82 5.01
CA PRO A 146 -4.32 -5.39 5.46
C PRO A 146 -4.12 -6.65 6.32
N MET A 147 -5.21 -7.25 6.78
CA MET A 147 -5.16 -8.52 7.50
C MET A 147 -4.68 -9.65 6.59
N GLU A 148 -5.21 -9.66 5.36
CA GLU A 148 -4.95 -10.65 4.34
C GLU A 148 -5.19 -9.99 2.97
N ILE A 149 -4.48 -10.48 1.95
CA ILE A 149 -4.71 -10.11 0.56
C ILE A 149 -5.16 -11.37 -0.16
N ARG A 150 -6.18 -11.25 -1.00
CA ARG A 150 -6.67 -12.34 -1.83
C ARG A 150 -6.82 -11.91 -3.27
N PHE A 151 -6.71 -12.87 -4.16
CA PHE A 151 -7.06 -12.74 -5.56
C PHE A 151 -8.30 -13.59 -5.85
N GLN A 152 -9.30 -13.01 -6.49
CA GLN A 152 -10.54 -13.66 -6.88
C GLN A 152 -10.57 -13.84 -8.40
N HIS A 153 -10.64 -15.10 -8.83
CA HIS A 153 -10.80 -15.49 -10.23
C HIS A 153 -12.23 -15.24 -10.73
N ARG A 154 -12.43 -15.24 -12.06
CA ARG A 154 -13.78 -15.08 -12.67
C ARG A 154 -14.82 -16.10 -12.19
N ASN A 155 -14.39 -17.31 -11.81
CA ASN A 155 -15.26 -18.35 -11.27
C ASN A 155 -15.66 -18.12 -9.79
N GLY A 156 -15.20 -17.03 -9.17
CA GLY A 156 -15.47 -16.68 -7.77
C GLY A 156 -14.49 -17.31 -6.76
N GLN A 157 -13.57 -18.16 -7.19
CA GLN A 157 -12.56 -18.77 -6.32
C GLN A 157 -11.56 -17.72 -5.82
N GLU A 158 -11.31 -17.73 -4.52
CA GLU A 158 -10.34 -16.85 -3.87
C GLU A 158 -9.07 -17.63 -3.50
N ILE A 159 -7.91 -17.09 -3.86
CA ILE A 159 -6.60 -17.57 -3.42
C ILE A 159 -5.92 -16.50 -2.56
N ILE A 160 -5.15 -16.92 -1.57
CA ILE A 160 -4.38 -16.00 -0.73
C ILE A 160 -3.18 -15.51 -1.54
N THR A 161 -2.98 -14.19 -1.57
CA THR A 161 -1.85 -13.55 -2.23
C THR A 161 -0.82 -13.14 -1.20
N SER A 162 0.44 -13.43 -1.48
CA SER A 162 1.59 -13.11 -0.64
C SER A 162 2.40 -11.94 -1.21
N PRO A 163 3.16 -11.21 -0.37
CA PRO A 163 4.16 -10.28 -0.88
C PRO A 163 5.18 -11.01 -1.78
N GLY A 164 5.42 -10.49 -2.97
CA GLY A 164 6.24 -11.09 -4.02
C GLY A 164 5.43 -11.61 -5.21
N ASP A 165 4.11 -11.81 -5.04
CA ASP A 165 3.24 -12.26 -6.14
C ASP A 165 3.02 -11.15 -7.17
N ASP A 166 2.91 -11.53 -8.44
CA ASP A 166 2.54 -10.61 -9.52
C ASP A 166 1.02 -10.40 -9.54
N LEU A 167 0.62 -9.13 -9.59
CA LEU A 167 -0.76 -8.70 -9.67
C LEU A 167 -0.89 -7.65 -10.78
N PHE A 168 -1.44 -8.07 -11.92
CA PHE A 168 -1.61 -7.20 -13.10
C PHE A 168 -0.28 -6.62 -13.62
N GLY A 169 0.81 -7.40 -13.62
CA GLY A 169 2.13 -6.95 -14.05
C GLY A 169 2.84 -6.05 -13.04
N MET A 170 2.36 -6.02 -11.79
CA MET A 170 3.00 -5.33 -10.67
C MET A 170 3.30 -6.31 -9.57
N GLU A 171 4.49 -6.23 -9.00
CA GLU A 171 4.83 -7.00 -7.80
C GLU A 171 4.10 -6.42 -6.59
N LEU A 172 3.33 -7.26 -5.89
CA LEU A 172 2.72 -6.89 -4.63
C LEU A 172 3.76 -6.93 -3.52
N ALA A 173 4.07 -5.80 -2.89
CA ALA A 173 5.08 -5.77 -1.84
C ALA A 173 4.53 -5.31 -0.50
N SER A 174 5.10 -5.88 0.57
CA SER A 174 5.12 -5.28 1.89
C SER A 174 6.42 -4.49 2.09
N LEU A 175 6.47 -3.61 3.09
CA LEU A 175 7.71 -2.90 3.40
C LEU A 175 8.87 -3.87 3.69
N SER A 176 8.62 -4.93 4.47
CA SER A 176 9.64 -5.95 4.74
C SER A 176 10.10 -6.69 3.49
N HIS A 177 9.20 -6.95 2.54
CA HIS A 177 9.54 -7.57 1.26
C HIS A 177 10.46 -6.65 0.45
N LEU A 178 10.01 -5.41 0.23
CA LEU A 178 10.77 -4.40 -0.50
C LEU A 178 12.17 -4.18 0.11
N MET A 179 12.28 -4.13 1.44
CA MET A 179 13.58 -3.98 2.10
C MET A 179 14.53 -5.13 1.76
N ARG A 180 14.05 -6.38 1.74
CA ARG A 180 14.85 -7.55 1.36
C ARG A 180 15.23 -7.49 -0.12
N SER A 181 14.31 -7.12 -1.00
CA SER A 181 14.60 -6.97 -2.44
C SER A 181 15.69 -5.93 -2.69
N LEU A 182 15.66 -4.81 -1.96
CA LEU A 182 16.73 -3.79 -2.02
C LEU A 182 18.08 -4.31 -1.51
N GLU A 183 18.07 -5.08 -0.42
CA GLU A 183 19.30 -5.70 0.11
C GLU A 183 19.89 -6.76 -0.86
N ASN A 184 19.04 -7.54 -1.52
CA ASN A 184 19.48 -8.49 -2.54
C ASN A 184 20.05 -7.78 -3.77
N ALA A 185 19.37 -6.74 -4.26
CA ALA A 185 19.85 -5.93 -5.37
C ALA A 185 21.20 -5.25 -5.07
N ALA A 186 21.45 -4.89 -3.81
CA ALA A 186 22.76 -4.39 -3.37
C ALA A 186 23.86 -5.46 -3.48
N ARG A 187 23.56 -6.72 -3.14
CA ARG A 187 24.51 -7.83 -3.21
C ARG A 187 24.87 -8.20 -4.65
N GLU A 188 23.90 -8.10 -5.56
CA GLU A 188 24.12 -8.36 -7.00
C GLU A 188 24.93 -7.24 -7.68
N SER A 189 24.99 -6.06 -7.07
CA SER A 189 25.70 -4.89 -7.58
C SER A 189 27.07 -4.67 -6.93
N ALA A 190 27.46 -5.51 -5.96
CA ALA A 190 28.71 -5.44 -5.21
C ALA A 190 29.74 -6.41 -5.80
#